data_AF-A0A8J7X138-F1
#
_entry.id   AF-A0A8J7X138-F1
#
_cell.length_a   1.000
_cell.length_b   1.000
_cell.length_c   1.000
_cell.angle_alpha   90.00
_cell.angle_beta   90.00
_cell.angle_gamma   90.00
#
_symmetry.space_group_name_H-M   'P 1'
#
loop_
_entity.id
_entity.type
_entity.pdbx_description
1 polymer ?
#
loop_
_entity_poly.entity_id
_entity_poly.type
_entity_poly.pdbx_seq_one_letter_code
_entity_poly.pdbx_strand_id
1 'polypeptide(L)'
;MGFLDFLFSRNNEKAVEKVPYGDLNKWFEGKSSGFEEVKLKNAKPLVLRVSDEVERIECSLYALEESGVPKNIDKRLYKVVCTSQPNYISSMRKVLESLKTLPKVEDAIRLNEVLGAGLDTIGKLGFGDGRYLHSIHPEDMGIVLDASKKLLKLKEELDSTTKPDEVETMLKELHETSKKVNALEDEIKRLRGEVESYTAEIDKLKKSVNDERRMLQEAMEKKQSGDAANLLLDIERLKGKVDALESSIHSSVMRIARGLRKYSKKSFGSERLISKMLDEPVDTFLREDCRVICEILDGFGKTLEPKDYDVKEFEKMRERLGETRQLLNEKTKAELSSLKDELSGKQCSYDSLESHRLEAECRNRISEIESKVVDLSARLDKDKTTLEDASSESNKLKNELVEKLGGLGVQVIG
;
A
#
# COMPACT_ATOMS: atom_id res chain seq x y z
N MET A 1 8.79 23.93 48.85
CA MET A 1 9.34 23.84 47.49
C MET A 1 8.35 23.06 46.64
N GLY A 2 7.94 23.60 45.50
CA GLY A 2 7.02 22.90 44.61
C GLY A 2 7.70 21.71 43.92
N PHE A 3 6.92 20.68 43.62
CA PHE A 3 7.34 19.52 42.83
C PHE A 3 7.98 19.92 41.48
N LEU A 4 7.42 20.96 40.85
CA LEU A 4 7.95 21.57 39.63
C LEU A 4 9.29 22.28 39.83
N ASP A 5 9.51 22.87 41.01
CA ASP A 5 10.77 23.57 41.30
C ASP A 5 11.94 22.59 41.45
N PHE A 6 11.65 21.38 41.93
CA PHE A 6 12.62 20.28 42.02
C PHE A 6 12.95 19.70 40.64
N LEU A 7 11.95 19.39 39.82
CA LEU A 7 12.13 18.73 38.52
C LEU A 7 12.75 19.61 37.43
N PHE A 8 12.47 20.91 37.48
CA PHE A 8 13.00 21.91 36.55
C PHE A 8 14.06 22.82 37.21
N SER A 9 14.54 22.47 38.40
CA SER A 9 15.58 23.23 39.12
C SER A 9 15.30 24.75 39.19
N ARG A 10 14.03 25.15 39.39
CA ARG A 10 13.62 26.57 39.38
C ARG A 10 14.13 27.39 40.57
N ASN A 11 14.89 26.80 41.49
CA ASN A 11 15.51 27.49 42.63
C ASN A 11 16.59 28.51 42.21
N ASN A 12 17.01 28.54 40.94
CA ASN A 12 17.87 29.58 40.40
C ASN A 12 17.08 30.34 39.33
N GLU A 13 16.84 31.64 39.55
CA GLU A 13 16.32 32.54 38.53
C GLU A 13 17.12 32.36 37.22
N LYS A 14 16.44 31.91 36.15
CA LYS A 14 16.89 31.86 34.74
C LYS A 14 17.76 30.68 34.25
N ALA A 15 17.75 29.49 34.88
CA ALA A 15 18.36 28.32 34.24
C ALA A 15 17.40 27.67 33.23
N VAL A 16 17.41 28.15 31.98
CA VAL A 16 16.74 27.48 30.86
C VAL A 16 17.47 26.17 30.57
N GLU A 17 16.79 25.04 30.72
CA GLU A 17 17.37 23.71 30.46
C GLU A 17 17.54 23.54 28.94
N LYS A 18 18.78 23.43 28.47
CA LYS A 18 19.09 23.26 27.05
C LYS A 18 19.21 21.79 26.70
N VAL A 19 18.40 21.32 25.76
CA VAL A 19 18.35 19.91 25.36
C VAL A 19 18.56 19.80 23.85
N PRO A 20 19.59 19.07 23.37
CA PRO A 20 19.74 18.77 21.95
C PRO A 20 18.53 18.00 21.43
N TYR A 21 18.04 18.36 20.24
CA TYR A 21 16.91 17.68 19.61
C TYR A 21 17.14 16.17 19.50
N GLY A 22 18.36 15.74 19.15
CA GLY A 22 18.72 14.33 19.02
C GLY A 22 18.68 13.53 20.34
N ASP A 23 18.72 14.20 21.49
CA ASP A 23 18.70 13.57 22.81
C ASP A 23 17.34 13.72 23.53
N LEU A 24 16.35 14.31 22.84
CA LEU A 24 15.06 14.66 23.43
C LEU A 24 14.28 13.44 23.97
N ASN A 25 14.37 12.29 23.29
CA ASN A 25 13.79 11.03 23.77
C ASN A 25 14.44 10.56 25.08
N LYS A 26 15.77 10.57 25.15
CA LYS A 26 16.49 10.21 26.39
C LYS A 26 16.16 11.18 27.52
N TRP A 27 15.98 12.45 27.18
CA TRP A 27 15.56 13.46 28.14
C TRP A 27 14.16 13.16 28.72
N PHE A 28 13.18 12.80 27.87
CA PHE A 28 11.85 12.40 28.34
C PHE A 28 11.89 11.14 29.22
N GLU A 29 12.68 10.14 28.85
CA GLU A 29 12.88 8.92 29.65
C GLU A 29 13.51 9.24 31.02
N GLY A 30 14.54 10.09 31.03
CA GLY A 30 15.19 10.55 32.25
C GLY A 30 14.25 11.33 33.16
N LYS A 31 13.44 12.24 32.61
CA LYS A 31 12.43 12.97 33.39
C LYS A 31 11.39 12.01 33.95
N SER A 32 10.82 11.12 33.12
CA SER A 32 9.81 10.14 33.55
C SER A 32 10.30 9.28 34.71
N SER A 33 11.55 8.80 34.64
CA SER A 33 12.18 8.05 35.72
C SER A 33 12.31 8.88 37.01
N GLY A 34 12.63 10.17 36.89
CA GLY A 34 12.65 11.10 38.03
C GLY A 34 11.26 11.35 38.65
N PHE A 35 10.20 11.41 37.85
CA PHE A 35 8.82 11.49 38.36
C PHE A 35 8.48 10.26 39.21
N GLU A 36 8.80 9.07 38.72
CA GLU A 36 8.57 7.81 39.43
C GLU A 36 9.36 7.74 40.73
N GLU A 37 10.64 8.13 40.71
CA GLU A 37 11.50 8.12 41.90
C GLU A 37 10.98 9.07 43.00
N VAL A 38 10.53 10.26 42.63
CA VAL A 38 9.97 11.24 43.59
C VAL A 38 8.63 10.76 44.16
N LYS A 39 7.73 10.22 43.31
CA LYS A 39 6.48 9.63 43.78
C LYS A 39 6.74 8.47 44.75
N LEU A 40 7.71 7.62 44.44
CA LEU A 40 8.09 6.50 45.27
C LEU A 40 8.68 6.97 46.62
N LYS A 41 9.53 7.99 46.60
CA LYS A 41 10.11 8.60 47.81
C LYS A 41 9.03 9.20 48.73
N ASN A 42 8.03 9.86 48.16
CA ASN A 42 6.93 10.48 48.92
C ASN A 42 5.90 9.45 49.40
N ALA A 43 5.64 8.39 48.63
CA ALA A 43 4.71 7.33 48.99
C ALA A 43 5.26 6.42 50.11
N LYS A 44 6.58 6.13 50.13
CA LYS A 44 7.21 5.24 51.11
C LYS A 44 6.87 5.52 52.58
N PRO A 45 6.99 6.76 53.10
CA PRO A 45 6.61 7.05 54.50
C PRO A 45 5.10 6.89 54.75
N LEU A 46 4.26 7.13 53.75
CA LEU A 46 2.81 6.94 53.87
C LEU A 46 2.46 5.45 53.98
N VAL A 47 3.11 4.60 53.17
CA VAL A 47 2.93 3.13 53.23
C VAL A 47 3.27 2.59 54.61
N LEU A 48 4.39 3.02 55.19
CA LEU A 48 4.80 2.60 56.54
C LEU A 48 3.76 3.01 57.59
N ARG A 49 3.27 4.25 57.54
CA ARG A 49 2.22 4.73 58.46
C ARG A 49 0.90 3.99 58.29
N VAL A 50 0.56 3.57 57.07
CA VAL A 50 -0.61 2.71 56.81
C VAL A 50 -0.42 1.36 57.49
N SER A 51 0.76 0.75 57.37
CA SER A 51 1.09 -0.52 58.04
C SER A 51 0.94 -0.40 59.56
N ASP A 52 1.49 0.67 60.17
CA ASP A 52 1.41 0.90 61.61
C ASP A 52 -0.04 0.99 62.11
N GLU A 53 -0.91 1.70 61.39
CA GLU A 53 -2.31 1.83 61.77
C GLU A 53 -3.13 0.55 61.50
N VAL A 54 -2.76 -0.26 60.49
CA VAL A 54 -3.32 -1.60 60.27
C VAL A 54 -2.98 -2.54 61.44
N GLU A 55 -1.72 -2.55 61.87
CA GLU A 55 -1.28 -3.32 63.05
C GLU A 55 -1.97 -2.86 64.33
N ARG A 56 -2.18 -1.54 64.49
CA ARG A 56 -2.90 -0.98 65.64
C ARG A 56 -4.35 -1.47 65.72
N ILE A 57 -5.06 -1.54 64.58
CA ILE A 57 -6.42 -2.10 64.54
C ILE A 57 -6.36 -3.58 64.93
N GLU A 58 -5.41 -4.34 64.39
CA GLU A 58 -5.28 -5.76 64.67
C GLU A 58 -5.04 -6.06 66.15
N CYS A 59 -4.13 -5.33 66.80
CA CYS A 59 -3.87 -5.44 68.24
C CYS A 59 -5.14 -5.18 69.07
N SER A 60 -5.94 -4.17 68.71
CA SER A 60 -7.22 -3.92 69.37
C SER A 60 -8.25 -5.02 69.12
N LEU A 61 -8.24 -5.68 67.96
CA LEU A 61 -9.12 -6.82 67.70
C LEU A 61 -8.73 -8.04 68.55
N TYR A 62 -7.43 -8.25 68.81
CA TYR A 62 -6.98 -9.28 69.76
C TYR A 62 -7.43 -8.97 71.19
N ALA A 63 -7.24 -7.73 71.65
CA ALA A 63 -7.69 -7.30 72.99
C ALA A 63 -9.22 -7.42 73.15
N LEU A 64 -9.97 -7.08 72.10
CA LEU A 64 -11.42 -7.24 72.04
C LEU A 64 -11.83 -8.73 72.12
N GLU A 65 -11.09 -9.62 71.46
CA GLU A 65 -11.33 -11.07 71.54
C GLU A 65 -11.09 -11.63 72.95
N GLU A 66 -9.99 -11.22 73.58
CA GLU A 66 -9.61 -11.68 74.93
C GLU A 66 -10.53 -11.15 76.03
N SER A 67 -11.02 -9.92 75.90
CA SER A 67 -11.86 -9.26 76.90
C SER A 67 -13.22 -9.95 77.09
N GLY A 68 -13.72 -10.64 76.05
CA GLY A 68 -15.01 -11.35 76.06
C GLY A 68 -16.22 -10.46 76.38
N VAL A 69 -17.43 -11.04 76.40
CA VAL A 69 -18.66 -10.27 76.66
C VAL A 69 -18.95 -10.20 78.17
N PRO A 70 -19.04 -9.00 78.79
CA PRO A 70 -19.40 -8.85 80.19
C PRO A 70 -20.78 -9.44 80.49
N LYS A 71 -20.92 -10.22 81.57
CA LYS A 71 -22.19 -10.88 81.95
C LYS A 71 -23.22 -9.93 82.60
N ASN A 72 -22.84 -8.69 82.86
CA ASN A 72 -23.62 -7.68 83.60
C ASN A 72 -24.43 -6.74 82.68
N ILE A 73 -24.55 -7.04 81.39
CA ILE A 73 -25.35 -6.26 80.42
C ILE A 73 -26.74 -6.85 80.21
N ASP A 74 -27.63 -6.10 79.55
CA ASP A 74 -28.98 -6.56 79.21
C ASP A 74 -28.96 -7.90 78.44
N LYS A 75 -29.87 -8.82 78.77
CA LYS A 75 -29.90 -10.18 78.20
C LYS A 75 -30.08 -10.20 76.68
N ARG A 76 -30.85 -9.25 76.12
CA ARG A 76 -31.04 -9.17 74.66
C ARG A 76 -29.76 -8.65 74.01
N LEU A 77 -29.12 -7.65 74.60
CA LEU A 77 -27.85 -7.10 74.14
C LEU A 77 -26.72 -8.14 74.20
N TYR A 78 -26.64 -8.90 75.30
CA TYR A 78 -25.69 -10.00 75.48
C TYR A 78 -25.77 -11.03 74.35
N LYS A 79 -26.98 -11.48 74.00
CA LYS A 79 -27.19 -12.46 72.92
C LYS A 79 -26.75 -11.93 71.55
N VAL A 80 -27.05 -10.67 71.26
CA VAL A 80 -26.65 -10.02 70.00
C VAL A 80 -25.13 -9.94 69.91
N VAL A 81 -24.47 -9.51 70.99
CA VAL A 81 -23.02 -9.26 71.00
C VAL A 81 -22.21 -10.55 71.00
N CYS A 82 -22.65 -11.59 71.70
CA CYS A 82 -22.02 -12.92 71.61
C CYS A 82 -22.02 -13.49 70.19
N THR A 83 -22.95 -13.05 69.34
CA THR A 83 -23.02 -13.48 67.93
C THR A 83 -22.25 -12.51 67.02
N SER A 84 -22.32 -11.20 67.29
CA SER A 84 -21.75 -10.18 66.40
C SER A 84 -20.25 -9.96 66.61
N GLN A 85 -19.72 -10.11 67.83
CA GLN A 85 -18.30 -9.89 68.13
C GLN A 85 -17.37 -10.85 67.37
N PRO A 86 -17.58 -12.18 67.34
CA PRO A 86 -16.73 -13.08 66.58
C PRO A 86 -16.81 -12.82 65.06
N ASN A 87 -18.01 -12.50 64.56
CA ASN A 87 -18.22 -12.19 63.14
C ASN A 87 -17.52 -10.89 62.73
N TYR A 88 -17.60 -9.86 63.57
CA TYR A 88 -16.89 -8.60 63.39
C TYR A 88 -15.37 -8.82 63.36
N ILE A 89 -14.82 -9.52 64.35
CA ILE A 89 -13.37 -9.79 64.45
C ILE A 89 -12.88 -10.59 63.23
N SER A 90 -13.57 -11.68 62.88
CA SER A 90 -13.20 -12.51 61.72
C SER A 90 -13.25 -11.71 60.41
N SER A 91 -14.28 -10.89 60.22
CA SER A 91 -14.44 -10.08 59.00
C SER A 91 -13.41 -8.97 58.92
N MET A 92 -13.12 -8.29 60.04
CA MET A 92 -12.08 -7.27 60.11
C MET A 92 -10.69 -7.86 59.84
N ARG A 93 -10.35 -9.02 60.43
CA ARG A 93 -9.06 -9.70 60.16
C ARG A 93 -8.87 -10.03 58.68
N LYS A 94 -9.91 -10.50 57.99
CA LYS A 94 -9.85 -10.76 56.53
C LYS A 94 -9.53 -9.50 55.73
N VAL A 95 -10.09 -8.35 56.12
CA VAL A 95 -9.79 -7.06 55.49
C VAL A 95 -8.35 -6.65 55.78
N LEU A 96 -7.90 -6.72 57.04
CA LEU A 96 -6.53 -6.36 57.42
C LEU A 96 -5.48 -7.24 56.74
N GLU A 97 -5.76 -8.53 56.53
CA GLU A 97 -4.86 -9.43 55.80
C GLU A 97 -4.62 -8.95 54.35
N SER A 98 -5.69 -8.51 53.67
CA SER A 98 -5.57 -7.92 52.33
C SER A 98 -4.78 -6.60 52.30
N LEU A 99 -4.75 -5.88 53.43
CA LEU A 99 -3.96 -4.67 53.63
C LEU A 99 -2.52 -4.96 54.08
N LYS A 100 -2.18 -6.19 54.49
CA LYS A 100 -0.82 -6.61 54.90
C LYS A 100 -0.01 -7.19 53.77
N THR A 101 -0.66 -7.90 52.83
CA THR A 101 -0.01 -8.54 51.68
C THR A 101 0.35 -7.56 50.57
N LEU A 102 0.84 -6.36 50.93
CA LEU A 102 0.99 -5.26 50.00
C LEU A 102 2.17 -5.48 49.04
N PRO A 103 2.01 -5.08 47.76
CA PRO A 103 3.14 -4.95 46.86
C PRO A 103 4.11 -3.86 47.36
N LYS A 104 5.35 -3.92 46.86
CA LYS A 104 6.42 -2.98 47.17
C LYS A 104 6.00 -1.53 46.87
N VAL A 105 6.78 -0.57 47.36
CA VAL A 105 6.58 0.88 47.17
C VAL A 105 6.40 1.27 45.67
N GLU A 106 6.83 0.41 44.76
CA GLU A 106 6.60 0.49 43.31
C GLU A 106 5.11 0.56 42.89
N ASP A 107 4.17 0.03 43.69
CA ASP A 107 2.73 -0.01 43.34
C ASP A 107 1.86 0.88 44.27
N ALA A 108 2.30 2.10 44.58
CA ALA A 108 1.55 3.04 45.43
C ALA A 108 0.10 3.29 44.94
N ILE A 109 -0.14 3.19 43.63
CA ILE A 109 -1.49 3.26 43.02
C ILE A 109 -2.36 2.08 43.47
N ARG A 110 -1.82 0.86 43.41
CA ARG A 110 -2.53 -0.36 43.82
C ARG A 110 -2.78 -0.39 45.33
N LEU A 111 -1.82 0.11 46.12
CA LEU A 111 -1.98 0.30 47.56
C LEU A 111 -3.18 1.22 47.86
N ASN A 112 -3.29 2.32 47.14
CA ASN A 112 -4.36 3.29 47.32
C ASN A 112 -5.75 2.70 46.99
N GLU A 113 -5.85 1.91 45.92
CA GLU A 113 -7.08 1.19 45.56
C GLU A 113 -7.49 0.15 46.63
N VAL A 114 -6.53 -0.66 47.07
CA VAL A 114 -6.74 -1.70 48.10
C VAL A 114 -7.12 -1.07 49.45
N LEU A 115 -6.46 0.02 49.84
CA LEU A 115 -6.79 0.77 51.05
C LEU A 115 -8.21 1.38 50.99
N GLY A 116 -8.61 1.90 49.84
CA GLY A 116 -9.97 2.40 49.62
C GLY A 116 -11.03 1.32 49.84
N ALA A 117 -10.87 0.16 49.18
CA ALA A 117 -11.80 -0.96 49.33
C ALA A 117 -11.83 -1.53 50.77
N GLY A 118 -10.67 -1.56 51.44
CA GLY A 118 -10.54 -1.97 52.83
C GLY A 118 -11.29 -1.05 53.79
N LEU A 119 -11.10 0.27 53.66
CA LEU A 119 -11.78 1.28 54.47
C LEU A 119 -13.30 1.26 54.31
N ASP A 120 -13.79 1.07 53.08
CA ASP A 120 -15.23 0.92 52.83
C ASP A 120 -15.80 -0.31 53.56
N THR A 121 -15.04 -1.40 53.59
CA THR A 121 -15.45 -2.63 54.27
C THR A 121 -15.40 -2.46 55.79
N ILE A 122 -14.36 -1.83 56.33
CA ILE A 122 -14.25 -1.48 57.76
C ILE A 122 -15.43 -0.60 58.19
N GLY A 123 -15.80 0.40 57.38
CA GLY A 123 -16.96 1.25 57.62
C GLY A 123 -18.26 0.44 57.70
N LYS A 124 -18.52 -0.43 56.72
CA LYS A 124 -19.70 -1.32 56.70
C LYS A 124 -19.77 -2.23 57.93
N LEU A 125 -18.64 -2.80 58.34
CA LEU A 125 -18.56 -3.66 59.53
C LEU A 125 -18.83 -2.88 60.83
N GLY A 126 -18.36 -1.63 60.93
CA GLY A 126 -18.63 -0.77 62.08
C GLY A 126 -20.10 -0.43 62.28
N PHE A 127 -20.86 -0.21 61.19
CA PHE A 127 -22.31 0.04 61.25
C PHE A 127 -23.16 -1.22 61.36
N GLY A 128 -22.63 -2.38 60.94
CA GLY A 128 -23.26 -3.69 61.03
C GLY A 128 -22.92 -4.42 62.32
N ASP A 129 -22.07 -5.44 62.23
CA ASP A 129 -21.73 -6.35 63.34
C ASP A 129 -21.01 -5.65 64.51
N GLY A 130 -20.35 -4.51 64.25
CA GLY A 130 -19.67 -3.70 65.25
C GLY A 130 -20.55 -2.72 66.02
N ARG A 131 -21.81 -2.52 65.61
CA ARG A 131 -22.66 -1.42 66.10
C ARG A 131 -22.82 -1.39 67.62
N TYR A 132 -22.98 -2.57 68.23
CA TYR A 132 -23.21 -2.71 69.67
C TYR A 132 -21.91 -2.86 70.47
N LEU A 133 -20.78 -3.12 69.79
CA LEU A 133 -19.47 -3.29 70.44
C LEU A 133 -18.97 -1.97 71.01
N HIS A 134 -19.30 -0.83 70.40
CA HIS A 134 -18.94 0.49 70.92
C HIS A 134 -19.48 0.78 72.33
N SER A 135 -20.63 0.21 72.70
CA SER A 135 -21.24 0.41 74.02
C SER A 135 -20.68 -0.53 75.08
N ILE A 136 -19.99 -1.60 74.68
CA ILE A 136 -19.54 -2.68 75.57
C ILE A 136 -18.02 -2.67 75.72
N HIS A 137 -17.31 -2.38 74.63
CA HIS A 137 -15.85 -2.24 74.54
C HIS A 137 -15.49 -0.86 73.98
N PRO A 138 -15.80 0.23 74.73
CA PRO A 138 -15.58 1.59 74.24
C PRO A 138 -14.10 1.89 73.99
N GLU A 139 -13.19 1.29 74.76
CA GLU A 139 -11.75 1.49 74.64
C GLU A 139 -11.20 0.87 73.34
N ASP A 140 -11.41 -0.45 73.13
CA ASP A 140 -10.92 -1.15 71.95
C ASP A 140 -11.55 -0.61 70.66
N MET A 141 -12.86 -0.37 70.69
CA MET A 141 -13.56 0.16 69.53
C MET A 141 -13.24 1.63 69.26
N GLY A 142 -12.86 2.39 70.29
CA GLY A 142 -12.33 3.75 70.16
C GLY A 142 -11.00 3.75 69.40
N ILE A 143 -10.11 2.81 69.73
CA ILE A 143 -8.83 2.64 69.03
C ILE A 143 -9.05 2.25 67.57
N VAL A 144 -9.97 1.31 67.29
CA VAL A 144 -10.29 0.90 65.91
C VAL A 144 -10.84 2.07 65.10
N LEU A 145 -11.75 2.88 65.66
CA LEU A 145 -12.28 4.06 64.99
C LEU A 145 -11.22 5.12 64.72
N ASP A 146 -10.36 5.39 65.69
CA ASP A 146 -9.32 6.41 65.55
C ASP A 146 -8.25 5.99 64.53
N ALA A 147 -7.83 4.73 64.55
CA ALA A 147 -6.92 4.18 63.54
C ALA A 147 -7.56 4.19 62.14
N SER A 148 -8.85 3.84 62.03
CA SER A 148 -9.59 3.89 60.74
C SER A 148 -9.69 5.32 60.18
N LYS A 149 -9.93 6.33 61.03
CA LYS A 149 -9.93 7.74 60.63
C LYS A 149 -8.56 8.20 60.14
N LYS A 150 -7.49 7.73 60.78
CA LYS A 150 -6.12 8.04 60.34
C LYS A 150 -5.78 7.36 59.03
N LEU A 151 -6.20 6.11 58.82
CA LEU A 151 -6.07 5.42 57.55
C LEU A 151 -6.79 6.16 56.42
N LEU A 152 -7.97 6.74 56.67
CA LEU A 152 -8.67 7.57 55.70
C LEU A 152 -7.87 8.82 55.31
N LYS A 153 -7.27 9.52 56.27
CA LYS A 153 -6.40 10.68 55.99
C LYS A 153 -5.14 10.28 55.21
N LEU A 154 -4.52 9.15 55.59
CA LEU A 154 -3.37 8.59 54.88
C LEU A 154 -3.72 8.21 53.44
N LYS A 155 -4.94 7.71 53.21
CA LYS A 155 -5.45 7.44 51.86
C LYS A 155 -5.57 8.74 51.05
N GLU A 156 -6.14 9.80 51.60
CA GLU A 156 -6.23 11.11 50.91
C GLU A 156 -4.84 11.68 50.56
N GLU A 157 -3.87 11.54 51.49
CA GLU A 157 -2.47 11.92 51.26
C GLU A 157 -1.84 11.08 50.12
N LEU A 158 -2.09 9.76 50.11
CA LEU A 158 -1.60 8.84 49.08
C LEU A 158 -2.26 9.10 47.72
N ASP A 159 -3.56 9.40 47.69
CA ASP A 159 -4.34 9.81 46.51
C ASP A 159 -3.72 11.06 45.87
N SER A 160 -3.34 12.06 46.67
CA SER A 160 -2.71 13.28 46.17
C SER A 160 -1.28 13.07 45.64
N THR A 161 -0.60 12.01 46.10
CA THR A 161 0.78 11.67 45.70
C THR A 161 0.82 10.75 44.47
N THR A 162 -0.25 9.98 44.23
CA THR A 162 -0.29 8.94 43.19
C THR A 162 -0.99 9.38 41.91
N LYS A 163 -1.85 10.41 41.95
CA LYS A 163 -2.47 10.97 40.74
C LYS A 163 -1.40 11.45 39.75
N PRO A 164 -1.57 11.20 38.44
CA PRO A 164 -0.71 11.79 37.43
C PRO A 164 -0.97 13.30 37.43
N ASP A 165 0.08 14.06 37.69
CA ASP A 165 0.00 15.52 37.60
C ASP A 165 -0.23 15.92 36.14
N GLU A 166 -0.92 17.05 35.90
CA GLU A 166 -1.16 17.60 34.56
C GLU A 166 0.14 17.74 33.74
N VAL A 167 1.26 17.96 34.43
CA VAL A 167 2.60 18.04 33.84
C VAL A 167 3.12 16.68 33.38
N GLU A 168 2.83 15.59 34.10
CA GLU A 168 3.20 14.24 33.68
C GLU A 168 2.44 13.83 32.42
N THR A 169 1.14 14.15 32.35
CA THR A 169 0.33 13.91 31.14
C THR A 169 0.83 14.71 29.95
N MET A 170 1.14 16.01 30.14
CA MET A 170 1.73 16.84 29.09
C MET A 170 3.08 16.31 28.61
N LEU A 171 3.95 15.84 29.52
CA LEU A 171 5.24 15.26 29.14
C LEU A 171 5.10 13.96 28.36
N LYS A 172 4.12 13.11 28.69
CA LYS A 172 3.82 11.90 27.92
C LYS A 172 3.36 12.23 26.50
N GLU A 173 2.45 13.19 26.34
CA GLU A 173 2.00 13.65 25.01
C GLU A 173 3.15 14.25 24.18
N LEU A 174 4.03 15.02 24.81
CA LEU A 174 5.21 15.59 24.16
C LEU A 174 6.21 14.50 23.75
N HIS A 175 6.39 13.47 24.58
CA HIS A 175 7.24 12.32 24.26
C HIS A 175 6.69 11.55 23.05
N GLU A 176 5.38 11.29 23.00
CA GLU A 176 4.75 10.68 21.83
C GLU A 176 4.91 11.52 20.57
N THR A 177 4.77 12.84 20.68
CA THR A 177 4.99 13.78 19.58
C THR A 177 6.44 13.70 19.10
N SER A 178 7.42 13.65 20.01
CA SER A 178 8.84 13.46 19.65
C SER A 178 9.10 12.16 18.91
N LYS A 179 8.46 11.06 19.33
CA LYS A 179 8.58 9.76 18.64
C LYS A 179 8.03 9.83 17.21
N LYS A 180 6.90 10.51 17.01
CA LYS A 180 6.32 10.73 15.67
C LYS A 180 7.26 11.54 14.78
N VAL A 181 7.89 12.60 15.30
CA VAL A 181 8.85 13.37 14.52
C VAL A 181 10.05 12.51 14.12
N ASN A 182 10.63 11.74 15.04
CA ASN A 182 11.76 10.87 14.71
C ASN A 182 11.40 9.83 13.63
N ALA A 183 10.20 9.25 13.70
CA ALA A 183 9.72 8.35 12.66
C ALA A 183 9.58 9.02 11.29
N LEU A 184 9.08 10.27 11.26
CA LEU A 184 9.02 11.07 10.03
C LEU A 184 10.42 11.44 9.51
N GLU A 185 11.36 11.79 10.39
CA GLU A 185 12.75 12.10 10.00
C GLU A 185 13.45 10.88 9.38
N ASP A 186 13.20 9.68 9.89
CA ASP A 186 13.73 8.44 9.30
C ASP A 186 13.07 8.12 7.96
N GLU A 187 11.77 8.34 7.83
CA GLU A 187 11.05 8.21 6.55
C GLU A 187 11.55 9.21 5.50
N ILE A 188 11.80 10.47 5.89
CA ILE A 188 12.42 11.50 5.05
C ILE A 188 13.80 11.04 4.55
N LYS A 189 14.64 10.46 5.42
CA LYS A 189 15.96 9.93 5.02
C LYS A 189 15.81 8.80 4.00
N ARG A 190 14.88 7.87 4.23
CA ARG A 190 14.60 6.75 3.31
C ARG A 190 14.16 7.26 1.94
N LEU A 191 13.15 8.14 1.91
CA LEU A 191 12.61 8.73 0.68
C LEU A 191 13.66 9.53 -0.09
N ARG A 192 14.55 10.27 0.59
CA ARG A 192 15.67 10.95 -0.07
C ARG A 192 16.60 9.97 -0.79
N GLY A 193 16.94 8.85 -0.15
CA GLY A 193 17.74 7.80 -0.76
C GLY A 193 17.08 7.18 -1.99
N GLU A 194 15.76 6.96 -1.95
CA GLU A 194 15.00 6.45 -3.10
C GLU A 194 14.94 7.45 -4.25
N VAL A 195 14.68 8.73 -3.96
CA VAL A 195 14.69 9.82 -4.94
C VAL A 195 16.06 9.93 -5.63
N GLU A 196 17.16 9.85 -4.88
CA GLU A 196 18.52 9.86 -5.43
C GLU A 196 18.78 8.63 -6.31
N SER A 197 18.36 7.44 -5.87
CA SER A 197 18.50 6.19 -6.62
C SER A 197 17.75 6.25 -7.96
N TYR A 198 16.47 6.65 -7.95
CA TYR A 198 15.68 6.77 -9.17
C TYR A 198 16.24 7.82 -10.12
N THR A 199 16.72 8.95 -9.59
CA THR A 199 17.35 9.99 -10.42
C THR A 199 18.58 9.45 -11.14
N ALA A 200 19.45 8.72 -10.42
CA ALA A 200 20.64 8.11 -11.02
C ALA A 200 20.30 7.03 -12.06
N GLU A 201 19.27 6.21 -11.80
CA GLU A 201 18.81 5.18 -12.73
C GLU A 201 18.21 5.78 -14.00
N ILE A 202 17.36 6.80 -13.87
CA ILE A 202 16.80 7.53 -15.01
C ILE A 202 17.92 8.14 -15.87
N ASP A 203 18.94 8.75 -15.27
CA ASP A 203 20.07 9.32 -16.02
C ASP A 203 20.89 8.25 -16.75
N LYS A 204 21.07 7.08 -16.16
CA LYS A 204 21.70 5.93 -16.82
C LYS A 204 20.87 5.44 -18.00
N LEU A 205 19.55 5.30 -17.83
CA LEU A 205 18.64 4.88 -18.90
C LEU A 205 18.61 5.92 -20.04
N LYS A 206 18.59 7.22 -19.74
CA LYS A 206 18.68 8.29 -20.75
C LYS A 206 19.96 8.21 -21.57
N LYS A 207 21.11 7.91 -20.96
CA LYS A 207 22.35 7.66 -21.70
C LYS A 207 22.21 6.43 -22.61
N SER A 208 21.63 5.34 -22.10
CA SER A 208 21.37 4.14 -22.90
C SER A 208 20.44 4.41 -24.10
N VAL A 209 19.40 5.24 -23.94
CA VAL A 209 18.54 5.68 -25.05
C VAL A 209 19.36 6.44 -26.09
N ASN A 210 20.24 7.34 -25.68
CA ASN A 210 21.08 8.09 -26.61
C ASN A 210 22.06 7.18 -27.38
N ASP A 211 22.63 6.19 -26.71
CA ASP A 211 23.51 5.20 -27.36
C ASP A 211 22.75 4.35 -28.39
N GLU A 212 21.55 3.85 -28.04
CA GLU A 212 20.69 3.10 -28.97
C GLU A 212 20.18 3.98 -30.12
N ARG A 213 19.90 5.27 -29.88
CA ARG A 213 19.55 6.23 -30.95
C ARG A 213 20.70 6.45 -31.91
N ARG A 214 21.95 6.49 -31.42
CA ARG A 214 23.14 6.56 -32.29
C ARG A 214 23.28 5.29 -33.13
N MET A 215 23.11 4.11 -32.53
CA MET A 215 23.14 2.84 -33.26
C MET A 215 22.04 2.75 -34.32
N LEU A 216 20.84 3.23 -34.00
CA LEU A 216 19.73 3.33 -34.96
C LEU A 216 20.10 4.24 -36.13
N GLN A 217 20.69 5.41 -35.88
CA GLN A 217 21.13 6.33 -36.92
C GLN A 217 22.18 5.69 -37.83
N GLU A 218 23.19 5.02 -37.26
CA GLU A 218 24.21 4.28 -38.02
C GLU A 218 23.61 3.14 -38.86
N ALA A 219 22.62 2.42 -38.33
CA ALA A 219 21.91 1.38 -39.07
C ALA A 219 21.09 1.96 -40.25
N MET A 220 20.44 3.10 -40.04
CA MET A 220 19.71 3.82 -41.09
C MET A 220 20.64 4.35 -42.18
N GLU A 221 21.81 4.86 -41.84
CA GLU A 221 22.82 5.29 -42.81
C GLU A 221 23.36 4.12 -43.64
N LYS A 222 23.61 2.96 -43.00
CA LYS A 222 23.96 1.72 -43.71
C LYS A 222 22.83 1.22 -44.62
N LYS A 223 21.57 1.43 -44.25
CA LYS A 223 20.40 1.13 -45.09
C LYS A 223 20.28 2.08 -46.29
N GLN A 224 20.85 3.28 -46.22
CA GLN A 224 20.96 4.17 -47.37
C GLN A 224 22.14 3.84 -48.29
N SER A 225 22.95 2.84 -47.95
CA SER A 225 23.95 2.30 -48.88
C SER A 225 23.28 1.64 -50.08
N GLY A 226 23.96 1.67 -51.24
CA GLY A 226 23.35 1.40 -52.55
C GLY A 226 22.60 0.08 -52.67
N ASP A 227 23.01 -0.97 -51.96
CA ASP A 227 22.43 -2.31 -52.11
C ASP A 227 20.99 -2.40 -51.59
N ALA A 228 20.69 -1.78 -50.45
CA ALA A 228 19.35 -1.76 -49.87
C ALA A 228 18.40 -0.84 -50.65
N ALA A 229 18.90 0.33 -51.10
CA ALA A 229 18.15 1.23 -51.96
C ALA A 229 17.81 0.59 -53.31
N ASN A 230 18.76 -0.13 -53.91
CA ASN A 230 18.55 -0.87 -55.16
C ASN A 230 17.52 -2.00 -54.99
N LEU A 231 17.57 -2.74 -53.87
CA LEU A 231 16.58 -3.77 -53.56
C LEU A 231 15.17 -3.19 -53.40
N LEU A 232 15.02 -2.02 -52.77
CA LEU A 232 13.73 -1.34 -52.66
C LEU A 232 13.18 -0.91 -54.02
N LEU A 233 14.01 -0.32 -54.88
CA LEU A 233 13.62 0.04 -56.24
C LEU A 233 13.21 -1.19 -57.07
N ASP A 234 13.94 -2.30 -56.93
CA ASP A 234 13.59 -3.57 -57.56
C ASP A 234 12.25 -4.10 -57.06
N ILE A 235 11.99 -4.06 -55.74
CA ILE A 235 10.73 -4.48 -55.12
C ILE A 235 9.56 -3.63 -55.63
N GLU A 236 9.68 -2.30 -55.64
CA GLU A 236 8.64 -1.39 -56.15
C GLU A 236 8.35 -1.64 -57.62
N ARG A 237 9.40 -1.82 -58.43
CA ARG A 237 9.26 -2.14 -59.85
C ARG A 237 8.57 -3.48 -60.08
N LEU A 238 8.94 -4.52 -59.34
CA LEU A 238 8.34 -5.85 -59.45
C LEU A 238 6.89 -5.83 -58.99
N LYS A 239 6.58 -5.15 -57.88
CA LYS A 239 5.23 -4.96 -57.38
C LYS A 239 4.35 -4.26 -58.41
N GLY A 240 4.83 -3.18 -59.03
CA GLY A 240 4.10 -2.50 -60.10
C GLY A 240 3.79 -3.39 -61.30
N LYS A 241 4.70 -4.31 -61.67
CA LYS A 241 4.46 -5.30 -62.75
C LYS A 241 3.43 -6.36 -62.34
N VAL A 242 3.51 -6.88 -61.11
CA VAL A 242 2.52 -7.82 -60.56
C VAL A 242 1.14 -7.18 -60.56
N ASP A 243 1.01 -5.99 -59.97
CA ASP A 243 -0.26 -5.26 -59.87
C ASP A 243 -0.87 -4.98 -61.26
N ALA A 244 -0.03 -4.64 -62.25
CA ALA A 244 -0.47 -4.41 -63.63
C ALA A 244 -1.02 -5.69 -64.29
N LEU A 245 -0.35 -6.83 -64.12
CA LEU A 245 -0.81 -8.12 -64.65
C LEU A 245 -2.07 -8.62 -63.94
N GLU A 246 -2.12 -8.52 -62.62
CA GLU A 246 -3.31 -8.86 -61.83
C GLU A 246 -4.52 -8.02 -62.24
N SER A 247 -4.32 -6.71 -62.41
CA SER A 247 -5.35 -5.80 -62.91
C SER A 247 -5.79 -6.13 -64.34
N SER A 248 -4.86 -6.53 -65.21
CA SER A 248 -5.16 -6.95 -66.58
C SER A 248 -6.02 -8.22 -66.61
N ILE A 249 -5.66 -9.22 -65.79
CA ILE A 249 -6.41 -10.47 -65.63
C ILE A 249 -7.81 -10.17 -65.09
N HIS A 250 -7.89 -9.41 -64.00
CA HIS A 250 -9.15 -9.06 -63.36
C HIS A 250 -10.07 -8.30 -64.33
N SER A 251 -9.56 -7.26 -64.97
CA SER A 251 -10.36 -6.46 -65.92
C SER A 251 -10.82 -7.27 -67.13
N SER A 252 -9.99 -8.16 -67.68
CA SER A 252 -10.34 -9.02 -68.82
C SER A 252 -11.44 -10.01 -68.45
N VAL A 253 -11.33 -10.69 -67.31
CA VAL A 253 -12.39 -11.59 -66.82
C VAL A 253 -13.68 -10.84 -66.52
N MET A 254 -13.61 -9.66 -65.91
CA MET A 254 -14.79 -8.86 -65.59
C MET A 254 -15.53 -8.36 -66.83
N ARG A 255 -14.82 -8.05 -67.91
CA ARG A 255 -15.43 -7.67 -69.21
C ARG A 255 -16.29 -8.78 -69.80
N ILE A 256 -16.04 -10.05 -69.45
CA ILE A 256 -16.79 -11.22 -69.91
C ILE A 256 -17.71 -11.83 -68.84
N ALA A 257 -17.70 -11.29 -67.62
CA ALA A 257 -18.37 -11.86 -66.45
C ALA A 257 -19.87 -12.13 -66.65
N ARG A 258 -20.60 -11.18 -67.25
CA ARG A 258 -22.05 -11.34 -67.48
C ARG A 258 -22.37 -12.52 -68.40
N GLY A 259 -21.56 -12.71 -69.45
CA GLY A 259 -21.70 -13.84 -70.36
C GLY A 259 -21.33 -15.16 -69.70
N LEU A 260 -20.20 -15.18 -68.96
CA LEU A 260 -19.78 -16.34 -68.17
C LEU A 260 -20.82 -16.76 -67.13
N ARG A 261 -21.47 -15.83 -66.42
CA ARG A 261 -22.56 -16.15 -65.46
C ARG A 261 -23.76 -16.80 -66.13
N LYS A 262 -24.11 -16.37 -67.35
CA LYS A 262 -25.20 -17.00 -68.12
C LYS A 262 -24.80 -18.40 -68.59
N TYR A 263 -23.55 -18.56 -69.07
CA TYR A 263 -23.00 -19.85 -69.46
C TYR A 263 -22.95 -20.84 -68.30
N SER A 264 -22.53 -20.38 -67.12
CA SER A 264 -22.48 -21.18 -65.89
C SER A 264 -23.79 -21.89 -65.58
N LYS A 265 -24.94 -21.24 -65.83
CA LYS A 265 -26.28 -21.82 -65.61
C LYS A 265 -26.66 -22.88 -66.64
N LYS A 266 -26.00 -22.89 -67.79
CA LYS A 266 -26.21 -23.83 -68.90
C LYS A 266 -25.18 -24.96 -68.91
N SER A 267 -23.99 -24.74 -68.33
CA SER A 267 -22.90 -25.72 -68.28
C SER A 267 -23.02 -26.65 -67.07
N PHE A 268 -23.29 -27.93 -67.30
CA PHE A 268 -23.26 -28.93 -66.25
C PHE A 268 -21.79 -29.23 -65.84
N GLY A 269 -21.43 -28.94 -64.59
CA GLY A 269 -20.15 -29.35 -63.98
C GLY A 269 -19.09 -28.27 -63.78
N SER A 270 -19.10 -27.16 -64.54
CA SER A 270 -18.11 -26.07 -64.43
C SER A 270 -18.55 -24.86 -63.60
N GLU A 271 -19.78 -24.88 -63.06
CA GLU A 271 -20.38 -23.75 -62.34
C GLU A 271 -19.54 -23.24 -61.15
N ARG A 272 -19.02 -24.16 -60.33
CA ARG A 272 -18.17 -23.78 -59.18
C ARG A 272 -16.88 -23.10 -59.61
N LEU A 273 -16.25 -23.59 -60.68
CA LEU A 273 -15.00 -23.03 -61.19
C LEU A 273 -15.23 -21.67 -61.85
N ILE A 274 -16.33 -21.52 -62.61
CA ILE A 274 -16.73 -20.23 -63.18
C ILE A 274 -17.03 -19.22 -62.08
N SER A 275 -17.71 -19.60 -61.00
CA SER A 275 -17.94 -18.70 -59.86
C SER A 275 -16.63 -18.23 -59.24
N LYS A 276 -15.70 -19.16 -58.95
CA LYS A 276 -14.36 -18.81 -58.42
C LYS A 276 -13.57 -17.90 -59.35
N MET A 277 -13.60 -18.17 -60.66
CA MET A 277 -12.96 -17.30 -61.66
C MET A 277 -13.53 -15.88 -61.65
N LEU A 278 -14.79 -15.70 -61.29
CA LEU A 278 -15.41 -14.37 -61.22
C LEU A 278 -15.16 -13.69 -59.88
N ASP A 279 -15.08 -14.42 -58.78
CA ASP A 279 -14.87 -13.84 -57.46
C ASP A 279 -13.38 -13.52 -57.23
N GLU A 280 -12.50 -14.44 -57.61
CA GLU A 280 -11.05 -14.38 -57.44
C GLU A 280 -10.32 -14.81 -58.73
N PRO A 281 -10.38 -13.99 -59.81
CA PRO A 281 -9.87 -14.36 -61.13
C PRO A 281 -8.37 -14.70 -61.14
N VAL A 282 -7.57 -13.94 -60.37
CA VAL A 282 -6.11 -14.11 -60.31
C VAL A 282 -5.76 -15.42 -59.59
N ASP A 283 -6.31 -15.65 -58.41
CA ASP A 283 -6.03 -16.86 -57.62
C ASP A 283 -6.52 -18.12 -58.33
N THR A 284 -7.70 -18.05 -58.96
CA THR A 284 -8.23 -19.17 -59.74
C THR A 284 -7.34 -19.46 -60.95
N PHE A 285 -6.85 -18.43 -61.64
CA PHE A 285 -5.93 -18.59 -62.77
C PHE A 285 -4.59 -19.22 -62.37
N LEU A 286 -4.06 -18.86 -61.19
CA LEU A 286 -2.81 -19.42 -60.68
C LEU A 286 -2.96 -20.89 -60.22
N ARG A 287 -4.10 -21.26 -59.63
CA ARG A 287 -4.32 -22.60 -59.06
C ARG A 287 -4.75 -23.66 -60.08
N GLU A 288 -5.52 -23.28 -61.09
CA GLU A 288 -6.17 -24.22 -62.01
C GLU A 288 -5.38 -24.38 -63.32
N ASP A 289 -5.50 -25.53 -64.00
CA ASP A 289 -4.84 -25.78 -65.28
C ASP A 289 -5.40 -24.84 -66.37
N CYS A 290 -4.52 -24.15 -67.12
CA CYS A 290 -4.97 -23.21 -68.17
C CYS A 290 -5.78 -23.92 -69.25
N ARG A 291 -5.60 -25.23 -69.47
CA ARG A 291 -6.41 -26.03 -70.39
C ARG A 291 -7.87 -26.06 -69.96
N VAL A 292 -8.14 -26.27 -68.67
CA VAL A 292 -9.50 -26.29 -68.12
C VAL A 292 -10.15 -24.91 -68.24
N ILE A 293 -9.39 -23.86 -67.96
CA ILE A 293 -9.86 -22.47 -68.15
C ILE A 293 -10.18 -22.21 -69.64
N CYS A 294 -9.30 -22.62 -70.55
CA CYS A 294 -9.52 -22.48 -71.99
C CYS A 294 -10.72 -23.29 -72.47
N GLU A 295 -10.96 -24.49 -71.96
CA GLU A 295 -12.13 -25.32 -72.29
C GLU A 295 -13.43 -24.64 -71.88
N ILE A 296 -13.46 -23.99 -70.71
CA ILE A 296 -14.60 -23.20 -70.24
C ILE A 296 -14.84 -21.99 -71.15
N LEU A 297 -13.78 -21.26 -71.52
CA LEU A 297 -13.88 -20.11 -72.42
C LEU A 297 -14.31 -20.53 -73.83
N ASP A 298 -13.86 -21.70 -74.32
CA ASP A 298 -14.25 -22.26 -75.60
C ASP A 298 -15.70 -22.74 -75.60
N GLY A 299 -16.13 -23.40 -74.52
CA GLY A 299 -17.51 -23.80 -74.30
C GLY A 299 -18.43 -22.58 -74.25
N PHE A 300 -18.04 -21.55 -73.50
CA PHE A 300 -18.74 -20.26 -73.48
C PHE A 300 -18.83 -19.69 -74.89
N GLY A 301 -17.72 -19.63 -75.63
CA GLY A 301 -17.68 -19.12 -77.01
C GLY A 301 -18.60 -19.86 -77.98
N LYS A 302 -18.73 -21.19 -77.84
CA LYS A 302 -19.63 -22.02 -78.66
C LYS A 302 -21.11 -21.81 -78.34
N THR A 303 -21.42 -21.43 -77.09
CA THR A 303 -22.80 -21.16 -76.65
C THR A 303 -23.26 -19.72 -76.88
N LEU A 304 -22.37 -18.84 -77.35
CA LEU A 304 -22.74 -17.49 -77.75
C LEU A 304 -23.54 -17.55 -79.05
N GLU A 305 -24.86 -17.32 -78.96
CA GLU A 305 -25.73 -17.21 -80.13
C GLU A 305 -26.04 -15.74 -80.49
N PRO A 306 -26.11 -15.37 -81.79
CA PRO A 306 -26.49 -14.02 -82.22
C PRO A 306 -27.88 -13.56 -81.76
N LYS A 307 -28.73 -14.47 -81.29
CA LYS A 307 -30.08 -14.17 -80.79
C LYS A 307 -30.09 -13.66 -79.34
N ASP A 308 -29.02 -13.92 -78.58
CA ASP A 308 -28.91 -13.55 -77.16
C ASP A 308 -28.37 -12.11 -76.94
N TYR A 309 -27.96 -11.42 -78.02
CA TYR A 309 -27.28 -10.13 -78.03
C TYR A 309 -27.63 -9.33 -79.29
N ASP A 310 -27.55 -8.00 -79.24
CA ASP A 310 -27.52 -7.19 -80.48
C ASP A 310 -26.24 -7.50 -81.27
N VAL A 311 -26.26 -7.36 -82.60
CA VAL A 311 -25.15 -7.71 -83.51
C VAL A 311 -23.83 -7.06 -83.06
N LYS A 312 -23.90 -5.77 -82.67
CA LYS A 312 -22.73 -5.03 -82.15
C LYS A 312 -22.25 -5.51 -80.78
N GLU A 313 -23.15 -5.96 -79.91
CA GLU A 313 -22.79 -6.50 -78.59
C GLU A 313 -22.21 -7.90 -78.71
N PHE A 314 -22.73 -8.71 -79.63
CA PHE A 314 -22.24 -10.04 -79.95
C PHE A 314 -20.79 -10.01 -80.43
N GLU A 315 -20.48 -9.14 -81.38
CA GLU A 315 -19.11 -8.96 -81.90
C GLU A 315 -18.14 -8.51 -80.80
N LYS A 316 -18.52 -7.51 -80.00
CA LYS A 316 -17.71 -7.05 -78.86
C LYS A 316 -17.49 -8.14 -77.80
N MET A 317 -18.50 -8.97 -77.53
CA MET A 317 -18.37 -10.07 -76.58
C MET A 317 -17.41 -11.15 -77.11
N ARG A 318 -17.48 -11.47 -78.40
CA ARG A 318 -16.59 -12.42 -79.05
C ARG A 318 -15.15 -11.92 -79.08
N GLU A 319 -14.94 -10.64 -79.35
CA GLU A 319 -13.63 -9.98 -79.30
C GLU A 319 -13.04 -10.03 -77.89
N ARG A 320 -13.78 -9.57 -76.87
CA ARG A 320 -13.36 -9.62 -75.45
C ARG A 320 -13.07 -11.03 -74.96
N LEU A 321 -13.83 -12.03 -75.42
CA LEU A 321 -13.57 -13.43 -75.11
C LEU A 321 -12.25 -13.91 -75.73
N GLY A 322 -11.98 -13.51 -76.98
CA GLY A 322 -10.70 -13.77 -77.64
C GLY A 322 -9.53 -13.14 -76.90
N GLU A 323 -9.63 -11.87 -76.51
CA GLU A 323 -8.63 -11.16 -75.71
C GLU A 323 -8.39 -11.84 -74.35
N THR A 324 -9.47 -12.19 -73.64
CA THR A 324 -9.39 -12.85 -72.33
C THR A 324 -8.73 -14.22 -72.45
N ARG A 325 -9.04 -14.98 -73.50
CA ARG A 325 -8.38 -16.27 -73.76
C ARG A 325 -6.90 -16.10 -74.08
N GLN A 326 -6.56 -15.11 -74.91
CA GLN A 326 -5.15 -14.83 -75.24
C GLN A 326 -4.36 -14.43 -74.00
N LEU A 327 -4.97 -13.68 -73.08
CA LEU A 327 -4.35 -13.29 -71.82
C LEU A 327 -4.25 -14.46 -70.82
N LEU A 328 -5.28 -15.29 -70.70
CA LEU A 328 -5.32 -16.42 -69.76
C LEU A 328 -4.67 -17.68 -70.33
N ASN A 329 -3.36 -17.61 -70.54
CA ASN A 329 -2.56 -18.71 -71.07
C ASN A 329 -1.41 -19.09 -70.14
N GLU A 330 -0.75 -20.22 -70.43
CA GLU A 330 0.38 -20.72 -69.64
C GLU A 330 1.56 -19.73 -69.57
N LYS A 331 1.78 -18.92 -70.61
CA LYS A 331 2.85 -17.92 -70.63
C LYS A 331 2.61 -16.81 -69.62
N THR A 332 1.39 -16.24 -69.59
CA THR A 332 1.02 -15.19 -68.63
C THR A 332 0.94 -15.75 -67.21
N LYS A 333 0.50 -17.01 -67.05
CA LYS A 333 0.53 -17.70 -65.76
C LYS A 333 1.96 -17.87 -65.23
N ALA A 334 2.86 -18.37 -66.07
CA ALA A 334 4.27 -18.53 -65.74
C ALA A 334 4.95 -17.18 -65.44
N GLU A 335 4.65 -16.14 -66.20
CA GLU A 335 5.16 -14.79 -65.99
C GLU A 335 4.71 -14.21 -64.64
N LEU A 336 3.41 -14.32 -64.31
CA LEU A 336 2.89 -13.84 -63.03
C LEU A 336 3.47 -14.62 -61.84
N SER A 337 3.58 -15.95 -61.94
CA SER A 337 4.21 -16.78 -60.91
C SER A 337 5.67 -16.39 -60.71
N SER A 338 6.43 -16.27 -61.80
CA SER A 338 7.85 -15.89 -61.76
C SER A 338 8.06 -14.51 -61.12
N LEU A 339 7.19 -13.53 -61.42
CA LEU A 339 7.26 -12.20 -60.83
C LEU A 339 6.92 -12.21 -59.33
N LYS A 340 5.93 -13.02 -58.91
CA LYS A 340 5.60 -13.19 -57.49
C LYS A 340 6.74 -13.87 -56.73
N ASP A 341 7.35 -14.90 -57.31
CA ASP A 341 8.49 -15.61 -56.72
C ASP A 341 9.70 -14.66 -56.60
N GLU A 342 10.02 -13.89 -57.65
CA GLU A 342 11.10 -12.91 -57.64
C GLU A 342 10.85 -11.79 -56.61
N LEU A 343 9.62 -11.26 -56.54
CA LEU A 343 9.22 -10.25 -55.56
C LEU A 343 9.41 -10.79 -54.13
N SER A 344 8.95 -12.01 -53.87
CA SER A 344 9.09 -12.65 -52.55
C SER A 344 10.56 -12.89 -52.17
N GLY A 345 11.39 -13.32 -53.13
CA GLY A 345 12.82 -13.54 -52.92
C GLY A 345 13.57 -12.23 -52.64
N LYS A 346 13.20 -11.14 -53.34
CA LYS A 346 13.76 -9.81 -53.12
C LYS A 346 13.32 -9.21 -51.78
N GLN A 347 12.05 -9.39 -51.40
CA GLN A 347 11.54 -9.01 -50.08
C GLN A 347 12.25 -9.78 -48.96
N CYS A 348 12.39 -11.11 -49.09
CA CYS A 348 13.13 -11.90 -48.12
C CYS A 348 14.60 -11.48 -48.01
N SER A 349 15.23 -11.14 -49.14
CA SER A 349 16.61 -10.64 -49.16
C SER A 349 16.72 -9.29 -48.44
N TYR A 350 15.77 -8.39 -48.69
CA TYR A 350 15.69 -7.08 -48.03
C TYR A 350 15.43 -7.21 -46.52
N ASP A 351 14.51 -8.08 -46.10
CA ASP A 351 14.21 -8.34 -44.69
C ASP A 351 15.39 -9.00 -43.95
N SER A 352 16.20 -9.80 -44.67
CA SER A 352 17.42 -10.41 -44.15
C SER A 352 18.62 -9.47 -44.05
N LEU A 353 18.51 -8.24 -44.59
CA LEU A 353 19.58 -7.26 -44.46
C LEU A 353 19.79 -6.91 -42.99
N GLU A 354 21.03 -7.07 -42.54
CA GLU A 354 21.42 -6.83 -41.16
C GLU A 354 21.10 -5.40 -40.70
N SER A 355 21.15 -4.41 -41.60
CA SER A 355 20.76 -3.03 -41.32
C SER A 355 19.28 -2.89 -40.95
N HIS A 356 18.39 -3.62 -41.63
CA HIS A 356 16.95 -3.61 -41.34
C HIS A 356 16.63 -4.30 -40.02
N ARG A 357 17.31 -5.43 -39.74
CA ARG A 357 17.19 -6.16 -38.48
C ARG A 357 17.66 -5.31 -37.29
N LEU A 358 18.83 -4.67 -37.42
CA LEU A 358 19.37 -3.77 -36.40
C LEU A 358 18.48 -2.55 -36.16
N GLU A 359 17.90 -1.97 -37.21
CA GLU A 359 16.96 -0.84 -37.10
C GLU A 359 15.74 -1.22 -36.24
N ALA A 360 15.14 -2.38 -36.51
CA ALA A 360 14.00 -2.88 -35.73
C ALA A 360 14.37 -3.18 -34.27
N GLU A 361 15.53 -3.81 -34.06
CA GLU A 361 16.03 -4.14 -32.72
C GLU A 361 16.31 -2.87 -31.89
N CYS A 362 16.99 -1.87 -32.45
CA CYS A 362 17.25 -0.60 -31.78
C CYS A 362 15.94 0.13 -31.44
N ARG A 363 14.96 0.17 -32.35
CA ARG A 363 13.64 0.77 -32.08
C ARG A 363 12.92 0.10 -30.91
N ASN A 364 12.91 -1.23 -30.88
CA ASN A 364 12.29 -1.97 -29.79
C ASN A 364 12.97 -1.68 -28.46
N ARG A 365 14.31 -1.71 -28.41
CA ARG A 365 15.08 -1.39 -27.20
C ARG A 365 14.86 0.04 -26.73
N ILE A 366 14.83 1.02 -27.65
CA ILE A 366 14.51 2.42 -27.32
C ILE A 366 13.13 2.49 -26.67
N SER A 367 12.12 1.85 -27.26
CA SER A 367 10.75 1.84 -26.72
C SER A 367 10.68 1.20 -25.33
N GLU A 368 11.36 0.09 -25.11
CA GLU A 368 11.44 -0.57 -23.80
C GLU A 368 12.11 0.30 -22.73
N ILE A 369 13.21 0.96 -23.09
CA ILE A 369 13.93 1.85 -22.16
C ILE A 369 13.09 3.10 -21.87
N GLU A 370 12.47 3.70 -22.89
CA GLU A 370 11.59 4.87 -22.72
C GLU A 370 10.40 4.55 -21.81
N SER A 371 9.78 3.36 -21.96
CA SER A 371 8.72 2.91 -21.04
C SER A 371 9.22 2.85 -19.59
N LYS A 372 10.41 2.28 -19.35
CA LYS A 372 11.01 2.21 -18.01
C LYS A 372 11.31 3.60 -17.44
N VAL A 373 11.78 4.53 -18.28
CA VAL A 373 12.02 5.92 -17.87
C VAL A 373 10.72 6.58 -17.44
N VAL A 374 9.63 6.38 -18.16
CA VAL A 374 8.30 6.91 -17.80
C VAL A 374 7.83 6.34 -16.45
N ASP A 375 7.92 5.02 -16.27
CA ASP A 375 7.51 4.36 -15.04
C ASP A 375 8.31 4.83 -13.82
N LEU A 376 9.63 4.91 -13.95
CA LEU A 376 10.51 5.40 -12.89
C LEU A 376 10.29 6.89 -12.59
N SER A 377 10.02 7.70 -13.62
CA SER A 377 9.73 9.13 -13.43
C SER A 377 8.43 9.34 -12.66
N ALA A 378 7.39 8.54 -12.94
CA ALA A 378 6.14 8.59 -12.20
C ALA A 378 6.31 8.19 -10.72
N ARG A 379 7.16 7.19 -10.43
CA ARG A 379 7.50 6.82 -9.05
C ARG A 379 8.31 7.92 -8.36
N LEU A 380 9.29 8.49 -9.05
CA LEU A 380 10.10 9.61 -8.55
C LEU A 380 9.23 10.81 -8.16
N ASP A 381 8.27 11.18 -9.00
CA ASP A 381 7.37 12.31 -8.72
C ASP A 381 6.47 12.02 -7.51
N LYS A 382 5.94 10.78 -7.41
CA LYS A 382 5.17 10.36 -6.23
C LYS A 382 6.00 10.44 -4.94
N ASP A 383 7.22 9.91 -4.96
CA ASP A 383 8.08 9.86 -3.78
C ASP A 383 8.60 11.26 -3.39
N LYS A 384 8.76 12.17 -4.35
CA LYS A 384 9.01 13.60 -4.08
C LYS A 384 7.85 14.26 -3.36
N THR A 385 6.61 14.05 -3.81
CA THR A 385 5.43 14.65 -3.14
C THR A 385 5.28 14.13 -1.71
N THR A 386 5.46 12.82 -1.50
CA THR A 386 5.43 12.24 -0.14
C THR A 386 6.58 12.72 0.73
N LEU A 387 7.77 12.93 0.16
CA LEU A 387 8.90 13.52 0.87
C LEU A 387 8.62 14.97 1.32
N GLU A 388 7.98 15.78 0.46
CA GLU A 388 7.58 17.15 0.78
C GLU A 388 6.53 17.17 1.89
N ASP A 389 5.50 16.33 1.81
CA ASP A 389 4.45 16.20 2.82
C ASP A 389 5.02 15.77 4.17
N ALA A 390 5.85 14.72 4.18
CA ALA A 390 6.51 14.24 5.40
C ALA A 390 7.42 15.31 6.01
N SER A 391 8.17 16.06 5.18
CA SER A 391 9.02 17.16 5.63
C SER A 391 8.21 18.31 6.24
N SER A 392 7.08 18.65 5.63
CA SER A 392 6.16 19.68 6.12
C SER A 392 5.57 19.30 7.49
N GLU A 393 5.04 18.07 7.61
CA GLU A 393 4.45 17.57 8.86
C GLU A 393 5.51 17.43 9.96
N SER A 394 6.69 16.91 9.62
CA SER A 394 7.81 16.82 10.57
C SER A 394 8.20 18.19 11.11
N ASN A 395 8.30 19.21 10.26
CA ASN A 395 8.63 20.58 10.67
C ASN A 395 7.53 21.20 11.55
N LYS A 396 6.26 20.97 11.21
CA LYS A 396 5.13 21.44 12.00
C LYS A 396 5.15 20.85 13.41
N LEU A 397 5.25 19.53 13.53
CA LEU A 397 5.30 18.83 14.82
C LEU A 397 6.55 19.22 15.62
N LYS A 398 7.68 19.44 14.95
CA LYS A 398 8.92 19.93 15.59
C LYS A 398 8.71 21.32 16.18
N ASN A 399 8.09 22.24 15.45
CA ASN A 399 7.79 23.58 15.94
C ASN A 399 6.81 23.55 17.12
N GLU A 400 5.75 22.75 17.03
CA GLU A 400 4.79 22.56 18.13
C GLU A 400 5.48 22.02 19.40
N LEU A 401 6.41 21.07 19.22
CA LEU A 401 7.16 20.49 20.32
C LEU A 401 8.13 21.50 20.95
N VAL A 402 8.83 22.30 20.14
CA VAL A 402 9.70 23.39 20.63
C VAL A 402 8.91 24.45 21.38
N GLU A 403 7.75 24.85 20.87
CA GLU A 403 6.87 25.85 21.50
C GLU A 403 6.37 25.36 22.87
N LYS A 404 5.83 24.14 22.91
CA LYS A 404 5.31 23.54 24.15
C LYS A 404 6.42 23.30 25.18
N LEU A 405 7.59 22.84 24.77
CA LEU A 405 8.76 22.70 25.66
C LEU A 405 9.28 24.06 26.15
N GLY A 406 9.25 25.09 25.30
CA GLY A 406 9.55 26.46 25.68
C GLY A 406 8.62 26.99 26.77
N GLY A 407 7.32 26.66 26.68
CA GLY A 407 6.34 26.94 27.74
C GLY A 407 6.66 26.25 29.08
N LEU A 408 7.39 25.14 29.06
CA LEU A 408 7.89 24.44 30.24
C LEU A 408 9.27 24.94 30.73
N GLY A 409 9.87 25.91 30.05
CA GLY A 409 11.20 26.44 30.37
C GLY A 409 12.37 25.61 29.83
N VAL A 410 12.10 24.73 28.86
CA VAL A 410 13.10 23.90 28.17
C VAL A 410 13.40 24.51 26.81
N GLN A 411 14.67 24.81 26.54
CA GLN A 411 15.12 25.27 25.24
C GLN A 411 15.70 24.12 24.44
N VAL A 412 15.00 23.73 23.40
CA VAL A 412 15.52 22.74 22.45
C VAL A 412 16.55 23.41 21.56
N ILE A 413 17.75 22.84 21.51
CA ILE A 413 18.85 23.32 20.66
C ILE A 413 19.02 22.38 19.47
N GLY A 414 19.22 22.99 18.29
CA GLY A 414 19.35 22.29 17.00
C GLY A 414 20.67 21.57 16.83
#